data_AF-A0A3M1ILM6-F1
#
_entry.id   AF-A0A3M1ILM6-F1
#
_cell.length_a   1.000
_cell.length_b   1.000
_cell.length_c   1.000
_cell.angle_alpha   90.00
_cell.angle_beta   90.00
_cell.angle_gamma   90.00
#
_symmetry.space_group_name_H-M   'P 1'
#
loop_
_entity.id
_entity.type
_entity.pdbx_description
1 polymer ?
#
loop_
_entity_poly.entity_id
_entity_poly.type
_entity_poly.pdbx_seq_one_letter_code
_entity_poly.pdbx_strand_id
1 'polypeptide(L)' 'PGRSQPSFDKQFVRDYLETLDWNKQPPGPELPPEIVEKTSAKYLEAYERLTGRPL' A
#
# COMPACT_ATOMS: atom_id res chain seq x y z
N PRO A 1 19.98 14.00 7.95
CA PRO A 1 18.89 14.01 6.94
C PRO A 1 18.20 12.65 6.86
N GLY A 2 17.04 12.51 7.50
CA GLY A 2 16.24 11.28 7.46
C GLY A 2 15.51 11.20 6.12
N ARG A 3 15.85 10.21 5.29
CA ARG A 3 15.07 9.88 4.10
C ARG A 3 13.89 9.05 4.54
N SER A 4 12.69 9.34 4.03
CA SER A 4 11.53 8.46 4.19
C SER A 4 11.93 7.06 3.74
N GLN A 5 11.82 6.09 4.65
CA GLN A 5 12.10 4.70 4.32
C GLN A 5 11.12 4.27 3.21
N PRO A 6 11.56 3.51 2.20
CA PRO A 6 10.64 2.94 1.23
C PRO A 6 9.64 2.06 1.99
N SER A 7 8.41 2.56 2.15
CA SER A 7 7.39 1.86 2.90
C SER A 7 6.98 0.63 2.10
N PHE A 8 7.35 -0.54 2.63
CA PHE A 8 6.97 -1.84 2.10
C PHE A 8 5.60 -2.31 2.60
N ASP A 9 4.91 -1.49 3.41
CA ASP A 9 3.55 -1.74 3.87
C ASP A 9 2.67 -0.52 3.60
N LYS A 10 1.41 -0.82 3.19
CA LYS A 10 0.15 -0.04 3.08
C LYS A 10 0.17 1.49 2.98
N GLN A 11 1.29 2.12 2.66
CA GLN A 11 1.40 3.58 2.65
C GLN A 11 0.55 4.16 1.52
N PHE A 12 0.49 3.51 0.36
CA PHE A 12 -0.39 3.89 -0.75
C PHE A 12 -1.88 3.89 -0.36
N VAL A 13 -2.32 2.86 0.38
CA VAL A 13 -3.70 2.78 0.87
C VAL A 13 -3.94 3.86 1.91
N ARG A 14 -3.00 4.07 2.84
CA ARG A 14 -3.12 5.11 3.87
C ARG A 14 -3.18 6.50 3.23
N ASP A 15 -2.27 6.82 2.33
CA ASP A 15 -2.23 8.10 1.62
C ASP A 15 -3.53 8.31 0.83
N TYR A 16 -4.03 7.28 0.15
CA TYR A 16 -5.32 7.35 -0.54
C TYR A 16 -6.49 7.59 0.42
N LEU A 17 -6.57 6.85 1.52
CA LEU A 17 -7.63 7.03 2.52
C LEU A 17 -7.58 8.40 3.20
N GLU A 18 -6.41 9.01 3.33
CA GLU A 18 -6.25 10.37 3.87
C GLU A 18 -6.68 11.46 2.84
N THR A 19 -6.80 11.13 1.55
CA THR A 19 -7.43 12.02 0.55
C THR A 19 -8.96 11.97 0.58
N LEU A 20 -9.53 10.96 1.25
CA LEU A 20 -10.97 10.81 1.39
C LEU A 20 -11.42 11.42 2.72
N ASP A 21 -12.60 12.05 2.72
CA ASP A 21 -13.30 12.43 3.96
C ASP A 21 -13.97 11.19 4.57
N TRP A 22 -13.19 10.13 4.76
CA TRP A 22 -13.64 8.89 5.34
C TRP A 22 -13.31 8.87 6.83
N ASN A 23 -14.35 8.79 7.66
CA ASN A 23 -14.25 8.76 9.12
C ASN A 23 -13.67 7.44 9.69
N LYS A 24 -13.04 6.61 8.85
CA LYS A 24 -12.43 5.31 9.20
C LYS A 24 -13.44 4.29 9.76
N GLN A 25 -14.74 4.46 9.48
CA GLN A 25 -15.79 3.51 9.85
C GLN A 25 -16.19 2.60 8.68
N PRO A 26 -16.47 1.30 8.93
CA PRO A 26 -16.95 0.40 7.88
C PRO A 26 -18.38 0.76 7.40
N PRO A 27 -18.72 0.53 6.12
CA PRO A 27 -17.86 0.00 5.05
C PRO A 27 -16.84 1.03 4.56
N GLY A 28 -15.63 0.55 4.26
CA GLY A 28 -14.58 1.40 3.70
C GLY A 28 -14.89 1.77 2.23
N PRO A 29 -14.37 2.91 1.76
CA PRO A 29 -14.51 3.32 0.37
C PRO A 29 -13.79 2.33 -0.56
N GLU A 30 -14.33 2.15 -1.76
CA GLU A 30 -13.65 1.34 -2.78
C GLU A 30 -12.32 1.98 -3.17
N LEU A 31 -11.26 1.16 -3.20
CA LEU A 31 -9.94 1.61 -3.59
C LEU A 31 -9.83 1.60 -5.12
N PRO A 32 -9.28 2.66 -5.75
CA PRO A 32 -9.01 2.68 -7.18
C PRO A 32 -8.07 1.53 -7.57
N PRO A 33 -8.28 0.92 -8.74
CA PRO A 33 -7.44 -0.18 -9.22
C PRO A 33 -5.94 0.15 -9.17
N GLU A 34 -5.56 1.39 -9.49
CA GLU A 34 -4.16 1.82 -9.46
C GLU A 34 -3.51 1.74 -8.06
N ILE A 35 -4.27 2.00 -6.99
CA ILE A 35 -3.78 1.96 -5.61
C ILE A 35 -3.62 0.49 -5.19
N VAL A 36 -4.58 -0.35 -5.61
CA VAL A 36 -4.53 -1.80 -5.39
C VAL A 36 -3.32 -2.40 -6.10
N GLU A 37 -3.07 -2.05 -7.36
CA GLU A 37 -1.92 -2.52 -8.14
C GLU A 37 -0.59 -2.06 -7.54
N LYS A 38 -0.44 -0.77 -7.20
CA LYS A 38 0.77 -0.23 -6.56
C LYS A 38 1.06 -0.92 -5.22
N THR A 39 0.01 -1.14 -4.41
CA THR A 39 0.14 -1.83 -3.13
C THR A 39 0.52 -3.29 -3.33
N SER A 40 -0.11 -3.98 -4.28
CA SER A 40 0.16 -5.39 -4.58
C SER A 40 1.58 -5.60 -5.11
N ALA A 41 2.04 -4.73 -6.02
CA ALA A 41 3.42 -4.77 -6.54
C ALA A 41 4.46 -4.63 -5.42
N LYS A 42 4.18 -3.81 -4.40
CA LYS A 42 5.07 -3.67 -3.24
C LYS A 42 5.10 -4.89 -2.34
N TYR A 43 3.95 -5.55 -2.16
CA TYR A 43 3.90 -6.82 -1.45
C TYR A 43 4.62 -7.94 -2.21
N LEU A 44 4.52 -7.97 -3.54
CA LEU A 44 5.27 -8.92 -4.38
C LEU A 44 6.78 -8.66 -4.27
N GLU A 45 7.21 -7.40 -4.39
CA GLU A 45 8.62 -7.03 -4.21
C GLU A 45 9.12 -7.39 -2.79
N ALA A 46 8.29 -7.21 -1.76
CA ALA A 46 8.61 -7.63 -0.39
C ALA A 46 8.76 -9.14 -0.29
N TYR A 47 7.81 -9.88 -0.86
CA TYR A 47 7.80 -11.33 -0.86
C TYR A 47 9.04 -11.90 -1.55
N GLU A 48 9.39 -11.38 -2.73
CA GLU A 48 10.58 -11.80 -3.47
C GLU A 48 11.86 -11.51 -2.68
N ARG A 49 11.96 -10.34 -2.05
CA ARG A 49 13.12 -9.99 -1.21
C ARG A 49 13.24 -10.86 0.04
N LEU A 50 12.12 -11.22 0.66
CA LEU A 50 12.10 -12.00 1.90
C LEU A 50 12.28 -13.50 1.65
N THR A 51 11.69 -14.02 0.58
CA THR A 51 11.67 -15.46 0.29
C THR A 51 12.71 -15.89 -0.75
N GLY A 52 13.25 -14.94 -1.53
CA GLY A 52 14.12 -15.22 -2.66
C GLY A 52 13.43 -15.96 -3.81
N ARG A 53 12.09 -16.02 -3.82
CA ARG A 53 11.29 -16.72 -4.83
C ARG A 53 10.28 -15.76 -5.46
N PRO A 54 10.10 -15.79 -6.78
CA PRO A 54 8.97 -15.13 -7.42
C PRO A 54 7.67 -15.83 -7.04
N LEU A 55 6.60 -15.05 -6.90
CA LEU A 55 5.24 -15.50 -6.61
C LEU A 55 4.50 -15.87 -7.89
#